data_AF-A0AAV6SFI8-F1
#
_entry.id   AF-A0AAV6SFI8-F1
#
_cell.length_a   1.000
_cell.length_b   1.000
_cell.length_c   1.000
_cell.angle_alpha   90.00
_cell.angle_beta   90.00
_cell.angle_gamma   90.00
#
_symmetry.space_group_name_H-M   'P 1'
#
loop_
_entity.id
_entity.type
_entity.pdbx_description
1 polymer ?
#
loop_
_entity_poly.entity_id
_entity_poly.type
_entity_poly.pdbx_seq_one_letter_code
_entity_poly.pdbx_strand_id
1 'polypeptide(L)'
;MFSFMFLLLLVPHVLFSSTHVAVVSPQDPVLLIGSSLTVTCSLSPELGLHAGTLYWTLNGLRLSSSSYSAASSNTLSVTLHNLNGSRQKSGDNLVCHAADGHVLGGSCLYVGTPPEKPLNLSCWSRNAKDLSCKWSPGGRGETHIRTKYSLKYKLRWYGREKECENYSTGKQRYSCYIPRNLALFTPYEIWVEATNQLGSTSSDITTLDILDVVTTDPPANVQVSRVGDLEDQLTVRWASPPELKDILFQAKYQIRYRLEDSTEWKVVQTHETNP
;
A
#
# COMPACT_ATOMS: atom_id res chain seq x y z
N MET A 1 -35.13 -1.68 37.91
CA MET A 1 -33.89 -2.01 38.63
C MET A 1 -33.37 -3.34 38.09
N PHE A 2 -32.48 -3.31 37.11
CA PHE A 2 -31.70 -4.49 36.71
C PHE A 2 -30.24 -4.12 36.87
N SER A 3 -29.59 -4.74 37.85
CA SER A 3 -28.18 -4.55 38.18
C SER A 3 -27.38 -5.56 37.37
N PHE A 4 -26.55 -5.10 36.44
CA PHE A 4 -25.56 -5.94 35.76
C PHE A 4 -24.25 -5.89 36.55
N MET A 5 -23.89 -6.99 37.21
CA MET A 5 -22.55 -7.20 37.74
C MET A 5 -21.61 -7.51 36.57
N PHE A 6 -20.61 -6.65 36.36
CA PHE A 6 -19.52 -6.91 35.43
C PHE A 6 -18.42 -7.67 36.16
N LEU A 7 -18.17 -8.92 35.75
CA LEU A 7 -17.08 -9.74 36.24
C LEU A 7 -15.79 -9.34 35.50
N LEU A 8 -14.86 -8.65 36.18
CA LEU A 8 -13.54 -8.33 35.62
C LEU A 8 -12.66 -9.58 35.63
N LEU A 9 -12.45 -10.17 34.45
CA LEU A 9 -11.42 -11.17 34.22
C LEU A 9 -10.05 -10.48 34.15
N LEU A 10 -9.26 -10.63 35.21
CA LEU A 10 -7.83 -10.27 35.23
C LEU A 10 -7.08 -11.24 34.31
N VAL A 11 -6.72 -10.75 33.12
CA VAL A 11 -5.78 -11.45 32.23
C VAL A 11 -4.37 -11.22 32.79
N PRO A 12 -3.57 -12.27 33.02
CA PRO A 12 -2.21 -12.10 33.51
C PRO A 12 -1.37 -11.36 32.45
N HIS A 13 -0.90 -10.17 32.79
CA HIS A 13 0.13 -9.49 32.02
C HIS A 13 1.41 -10.33 32.05
N VAL A 14 1.73 -10.95 30.91
CA VAL A 14 3.08 -11.47 30.67
C VAL A 14 3.99 -10.24 30.59
N LEU A 15 4.66 -9.94 31.70
CA LEU A 15 5.74 -8.95 31.73
C LEU A 15 6.89 -9.53 30.89
N PHE A 16 7.00 -9.10 29.64
CA PHE A 16 8.25 -9.21 28.89
C PHE A 16 9.28 -8.34 29.61
N SER A 17 10.07 -8.94 30.48
CA SER A 17 11.27 -8.31 31.03
C SER A 17 12.26 -8.15 29.87
N SER A 18 12.27 -6.97 29.24
CA SER A 18 13.35 -6.60 28.35
C SER A 18 14.54 -6.22 29.23
N THR A 19 15.40 -7.20 29.56
CA THR A 19 16.66 -6.92 30.24
C THR A 19 17.66 -6.40 29.22
N HIS A 20 17.50 -5.16 28.76
CA HIS A 20 18.60 -4.48 28.08
C HIS A 20 19.67 -4.16 29.12
N VAL A 21 20.79 -4.87 29.00
CA VAL A 21 21.93 -4.82 29.91
C VAL A 21 22.84 -3.62 29.58
N ALA A 22 22.77 -3.13 28.33
CA ALA A 22 23.43 -1.91 27.87
C ALA A 22 22.45 -1.00 27.12
N VAL A 23 22.69 0.31 27.17
CA VAL A 23 21.93 1.31 26.43
C VAL A 23 22.62 1.58 25.10
N VAL A 24 21.90 1.35 24.01
CA VAL A 24 22.34 1.69 22.65
C VAL A 24 21.76 3.03 22.23
N SER A 25 22.58 3.93 21.67
CA SER A 25 22.12 5.27 21.24
C SER A 25 22.82 5.76 19.98
N PRO A 26 22.09 6.33 18.99
CA PRO A 26 20.64 6.51 18.97
C PRO A 26 19.87 5.19 18.78
N GLN A 27 18.68 5.12 19.38
CA GLN A 27 17.76 4.00 19.20
C GLN A 27 16.95 4.19 17.91
N ASP A 28 16.91 3.14 17.09
CA ASP A 28 16.10 3.01 15.88
C ASP A 28 16.21 4.19 14.88
N PRO A 29 17.45 4.62 14.50
CA PRO A 29 17.63 5.81 13.66
C PRO A 29 17.18 5.57 12.22
N VAL A 30 16.69 6.65 11.60
CA VAL A 30 16.26 6.69 10.20
C VAL A 30 17.19 7.60 9.42
N LEU A 31 17.77 7.08 8.33
CA LEU A 31 18.85 7.74 7.60
C LEU A 31 18.66 7.63 6.09
N LEU A 32 19.19 8.62 5.37
CA LEU A 32 19.31 8.55 3.92
C LEU A 32 20.44 7.58 3.53
N ILE A 33 20.29 6.88 2.40
CA ILE A 33 21.39 6.12 1.79
C ILE A 33 22.61 7.05 1.60
N GLY A 34 23.79 6.54 1.91
CA GLY A 34 25.05 7.28 1.87
C GLY A 34 25.38 8.06 3.14
N SER A 35 24.46 8.14 4.11
CA SER A 35 24.73 8.77 5.41
C SER A 35 25.79 7.99 6.21
N SER A 36 26.41 8.68 7.16
CA SER A 36 27.21 8.06 8.22
C SER A 36 26.47 8.13 9.56
N LEU A 37 26.72 7.17 10.44
CA LEU A 37 26.11 7.08 11.76
C LEU A 37 27.14 6.65 12.79
N THR A 38 27.21 7.35 13.90
CA THR A 38 27.93 6.89 15.10
C THR A 38 26.92 6.41 16.14
N VAL A 39 27.11 5.19 16.62
CA VAL A 39 26.26 4.57 17.64
C VAL A 39 27.12 4.20 18.84
N THR A 40 26.60 4.43 20.04
CA THR A 40 27.25 4.06 21.31
C THR A 40 26.52 2.90 21.97
N CYS A 41 27.27 2.08 22.69
CA CYS A 41 26.79 1.05 23.60
C CYS A 41 27.38 1.35 24.97
N SER A 42 26.52 1.80 25.89
CA SER A 42 26.91 2.19 27.25
C SER A 42 26.46 1.13 28.25
N LEU A 43 27.42 0.54 28.94
CA LEU A 43 27.21 -0.50 29.94
C LEU A 43 26.64 0.08 31.24
N SER A 44 25.75 -0.67 31.90
CA SER A 44 25.43 -0.40 33.30
C SER A 44 26.68 -0.59 34.18
N PRO A 45 26.97 0.31 35.14
CA PRO A 45 28.11 0.18 36.04
C PRO A 45 28.15 -1.13 36.83
N GLU A 46 26.99 -1.76 37.04
CA GLU A 46 26.80 -2.96 37.86
C GLU A 46 27.35 -4.25 37.21
N LEU A 47 27.70 -4.21 35.93
CA LEU A 47 28.11 -5.39 35.17
C LEU A 47 29.59 -5.74 35.27
N GLY A 48 30.43 -4.80 35.73
CA GLY A 48 31.89 -5.00 35.80
C GLY A 48 32.56 -5.28 34.44
N LEU A 49 31.86 -5.03 33.33
CA LEU A 49 32.38 -5.21 31.98
C LEU A 49 33.11 -3.95 31.50
N HIS A 50 34.17 -4.14 30.70
CA HIS A 50 34.93 -3.05 30.09
C HIS A 50 34.57 -2.88 28.61
N ALA A 51 34.38 -1.64 28.17
CA ALA A 51 34.01 -1.32 26.79
C ALA A 51 34.96 -1.89 25.73
N GLY A 52 36.25 -2.00 26.05
CA GLY A 52 37.28 -2.52 25.14
C GLY A 52 37.14 -4.01 24.79
N THR A 53 36.34 -4.77 25.54
CA THR A 53 36.09 -6.20 25.27
C THR A 53 34.83 -6.43 24.43
N LEU A 54 34.01 -5.40 24.23
CA LEU A 54 32.76 -5.47 23.48
C LEU A 54 33.02 -5.51 21.97
N TYR A 55 32.02 -5.95 21.22
CA TYR A 55 32.03 -5.84 19.76
C TYR A 55 30.64 -5.62 19.19
N TRP A 56 30.60 -5.14 17.95
CA TRP A 56 29.36 -4.88 17.23
C TRP A 56 29.15 -5.86 16.08
N THR A 57 27.88 -6.23 15.87
CA THR A 57 27.44 -6.91 14.65
C THR A 57 26.39 -6.09 13.91
N LEU A 58 26.41 -6.14 12.58
CA LEU A 58 25.35 -5.60 11.73
C LEU A 58 24.75 -6.75 10.90
N ASN A 59 23.47 -7.02 11.10
CA ASN A 59 22.77 -8.17 10.50
C ASN A 59 23.52 -9.50 10.75
N GLY A 60 24.08 -9.66 11.95
CA GLY A 60 24.85 -10.84 12.37
C GLY A 60 26.31 -10.87 11.90
N LEU A 61 26.74 -9.93 11.06
CA LEU A 61 28.14 -9.83 10.61
C LEU A 61 28.95 -8.96 11.56
N ARG A 62 30.05 -9.50 12.09
CA ARG A 62 30.95 -8.76 12.98
C ARG A 62 31.63 -7.62 12.23
N LEU A 63 31.52 -6.42 12.78
CA LEU A 63 32.14 -5.21 12.24
C LEU A 63 33.64 -5.18 12.56
N SER A 64 34.44 -4.52 11.71
CA SER A 64 35.89 -4.38 11.94
C SER A 64 36.17 -3.54 13.17
N SER A 65 37.17 -3.93 13.97
CA SER A 65 37.62 -3.15 15.13
C SER A 65 38.12 -1.76 14.76
N SER A 66 38.57 -1.56 13.52
CA SER A 66 38.95 -0.24 12.99
C SER A 66 37.80 0.77 12.92
N SER A 67 36.55 0.29 12.96
CA SER A 67 35.35 1.15 13.01
C SER A 67 34.95 1.55 14.43
N TYR A 68 35.66 1.03 15.44
CA TYR A 68 35.32 1.25 16.84
C TYR A 68 36.15 2.38 17.44
N SER A 69 35.57 3.05 18.42
CA SER A 69 36.28 4.00 19.29
C SER A 69 35.81 3.82 20.72
N ALA A 70 36.74 3.72 21.67
CA ALA A 70 36.40 3.71 23.08
C ALA A 70 36.10 5.15 23.52
N ALA A 71 34.82 5.47 23.74
CA ALA A 71 34.43 6.79 24.22
C ALA A 71 34.71 6.95 25.71
N SER A 72 34.62 5.87 26.49
CA SER A 72 34.97 5.80 27.91
C SER A 72 35.30 4.35 28.30
N SER A 73 35.58 4.08 29.59
CA SER A 73 35.78 2.72 30.10
C SER A 73 34.55 1.82 29.96
N ASN A 74 33.35 2.41 29.88
CA ASN A 74 32.06 1.72 29.88
C ASN A 74 31.24 1.94 28.60
N THR A 75 31.75 2.75 27.67
CA THR A 75 31.07 3.06 26.40
C THR A 75 31.94 2.76 25.21
N LEU A 76 31.47 1.84 24.36
CA LEU A 76 32.06 1.58 23.04
C LEU A 76 31.22 2.25 21.95
N SER A 77 31.85 3.06 21.10
CA SER A 77 31.21 3.57 19.88
C SER A 77 31.63 2.80 18.64
N VAL A 78 30.73 2.75 17.67
CA VAL A 78 31.00 2.31 16.30
C VAL A 78 30.57 3.40 15.33
N THR A 79 31.40 3.69 14.35
CA THR A 79 31.05 4.61 13.26
C THR A 79 30.90 3.85 11.96
N LEU A 80 29.71 3.92 11.38
CA LEU A 80 29.36 3.36 10.09
C LEU A 80 29.37 4.49 9.06
N HIS A 81 30.05 4.27 7.94
CA HIS A 81 30.18 5.26 6.88
C HIS A 81 29.49 4.78 5.60
N ASN A 82 28.95 5.72 4.83
CA ASN A 82 28.36 5.49 3.52
C ASN A 82 27.38 4.29 3.52
N LEU A 83 26.39 4.35 4.40
CA LEU A 83 25.44 3.26 4.62
C LEU A 83 24.63 2.97 3.35
N ASN A 84 24.54 1.69 2.99
CA ASN A 84 23.64 1.21 1.94
C ASN A 84 22.21 1.13 2.46
N GLY A 85 21.24 1.03 1.54
CA GLY A 85 19.84 0.82 1.91
C GLY A 85 19.64 -0.46 2.72
N SER A 86 18.77 -0.41 3.72
CA SER A 86 18.43 -1.53 4.59
C SER A 86 18.04 -2.76 3.77
N ARG A 87 18.51 -3.93 4.21
CA ARG A 87 18.24 -5.21 3.56
C ARG A 87 16.87 -5.76 3.91
N GLN A 88 16.34 -5.31 5.05
CA GLN A 88 15.05 -5.76 5.57
C GLN A 88 14.15 -4.57 5.88
N LYS A 89 12.85 -4.70 5.56
CA LYS A 89 11.85 -3.65 5.79
C LYS A 89 11.57 -3.39 7.27
N SER A 90 11.93 -4.34 8.14
CA SER A 90 11.90 -4.22 9.60
C SER A 90 13.09 -3.46 10.18
N GLY A 91 14.01 -2.95 9.35
CA GLY A 91 15.23 -2.25 9.78
C GLY A 91 16.38 -3.22 10.05
N ASP A 92 17.61 -2.83 9.73
CA ASP A 92 18.80 -3.66 9.87
C ASP A 92 19.24 -3.77 11.34
N ASN A 93 19.64 -4.95 11.80
CA ASN A 93 19.91 -5.19 13.21
C ASN A 93 21.37 -4.82 13.56
N LEU A 94 21.57 -3.70 14.28
CA LEU A 94 22.87 -3.34 14.85
C LEU A 94 22.90 -3.74 16.33
N VAL A 95 23.81 -4.65 16.70
CA VAL A 95 23.78 -5.30 18.01
C VAL A 95 25.15 -5.19 18.70
N CYS A 96 25.13 -4.80 19.97
CA CYS A 96 26.29 -4.76 20.86
C CYS A 96 26.37 -6.07 21.64
N HIS A 97 27.55 -6.69 21.63
CA HIS A 97 27.80 -7.98 22.27
C HIS A 97 28.92 -7.87 23.31
N ALA A 98 28.81 -8.68 24.36
CA ALA A 98 29.91 -9.00 25.26
C ALA A 98 30.92 -9.93 24.57
N ALA A 99 32.12 -10.04 25.14
CA ALA A 99 33.21 -10.87 24.59
C ALA A 99 32.86 -12.36 24.45
N ASP A 100 31.95 -12.85 25.30
CA ASP A 100 31.46 -14.23 25.30
C ASP A 100 30.30 -14.47 24.31
N GLY A 101 29.84 -13.43 23.63
CA GLY A 101 28.81 -13.48 22.60
C GLY A 101 27.41 -13.06 23.05
N HIS A 102 27.17 -12.86 24.36
CA HIS A 102 25.86 -12.42 24.85
C HIS A 102 25.46 -11.07 24.27
N VAL A 103 24.17 -10.94 23.92
CA VAL A 103 23.60 -9.67 23.44
C VAL A 103 23.38 -8.74 24.63
N LEU A 104 23.96 -7.55 24.57
CA LEU A 104 23.83 -6.54 25.62
C LEU A 104 22.75 -5.50 25.30
N GLY A 105 22.60 -5.15 24.02
CA GLY A 105 21.63 -4.19 23.51
C GLY A 105 21.69 -4.10 21.99
N GLY A 106 20.69 -3.47 21.38
CA GLY A 106 20.65 -3.32 19.92
C GLY A 106 19.69 -2.23 19.46
N SER A 107 19.84 -1.85 18.19
CA SER A 107 19.09 -0.79 17.52
C SER A 107 18.80 -1.19 16.08
N CYS A 108 17.59 -0.92 15.59
CA CYS A 108 17.18 -1.19 14.22
C CYS A 108 17.49 0.00 13.32
N LEU A 109 18.44 -0.13 12.40
CA LEU A 109 18.80 0.94 11.47
C LEU A 109 17.86 0.94 10.26
N TYR A 110 17.21 2.08 10.00
CA TYR A 110 16.34 2.26 8.83
C TYR A 110 17.02 3.18 7.81
N VAL A 111 17.75 2.61 6.87
CA VAL A 111 18.47 3.34 5.83
C VAL A 111 17.71 3.22 4.51
N GLY A 112 17.30 4.35 3.95
CA GLY A 112 16.49 4.34 2.73
C GLY A 112 16.45 5.65 2.00
N THR A 113 15.43 5.82 1.17
CA THR A 113 15.14 7.05 0.44
C THR A 113 13.73 7.55 0.75
N PRO A 114 13.48 8.86 0.66
CA PRO A 114 12.11 9.37 0.70
C PRO A 114 11.31 8.81 -0.48
N PRO A 115 9.97 8.70 -0.36
CA PRO A 115 9.15 8.21 -1.43
C PRO A 115 9.17 9.20 -2.60
N GLU A 116 9.16 8.66 -3.82
CA GLU A 116 8.98 9.45 -5.04
C GLU A 116 7.50 9.53 -5.41
N LYS A 117 7.15 10.59 -6.15
CA LYS A 117 5.78 10.91 -6.56
C LYS A 117 5.11 9.70 -7.24
N PRO A 118 3.99 9.17 -6.71
CA PRO A 118 3.24 8.11 -7.38
C PRO A 118 2.71 8.56 -8.74
N LEU A 119 2.67 7.64 -9.71
CA LEU A 119 2.33 7.90 -11.10
C LEU A 119 1.22 6.96 -11.59
N ASN A 120 0.63 7.27 -12.74
CA ASN A 120 -0.33 6.42 -13.44
C ASN A 120 -1.56 6.05 -12.59
N LEU A 121 -2.03 6.98 -11.76
CA LEU A 121 -3.29 6.80 -11.05
C LEU A 121 -4.42 6.69 -12.07
N SER A 122 -5.10 5.56 -12.06
CA SER A 122 -6.24 5.27 -12.93
C SER A 122 -7.31 4.54 -12.15
N CYS A 123 -8.56 4.87 -12.40
CA CYS A 123 -9.70 4.25 -11.75
C CYS A 123 -10.69 3.73 -12.78
N TRP A 124 -11.44 2.71 -12.40
CA TRP A 124 -12.54 2.17 -13.18
C TRP A 124 -13.66 1.75 -12.22
N SER A 125 -14.90 1.83 -12.69
CA SER A 125 -16.08 1.46 -11.93
C SER A 125 -16.81 0.32 -12.60
N ARG A 126 -17.18 -0.72 -11.86
CA ARG A 126 -18.08 -1.75 -12.34
C ARG A 126 -19.52 -1.27 -12.17
N ASN A 127 -20.26 -1.18 -13.27
CA ASN A 127 -21.69 -0.82 -13.27
C ASN A 127 -22.03 0.46 -12.49
N ALA A 128 -21.10 1.42 -12.34
CA ALA A 128 -21.28 2.66 -11.57
C ALA A 128 -21.61 2.45 -10.08
N LYS A 129 -21.28 1.29 -9.50
CA LYS A 129 -21.60 0.94 -8.10
C LYS A 129 -20.38 0.95 -7.18
N ASP A 130 -19.20 0.74 -7.74
CA ASP A 130 -17.93 0.70 -7.03
C ASP A 130 -16.87 1.60 -7.70
N LEU A 131 -15.69 1.69 -7.09
CA LEU A 131 -14.54 2.33 -7.72
C LEU A 131 -13.27 1.57 -7.36
N SER A 132 -12.60 1.05 -8.38
CA SER A 132 -11.32 0.38 -8.27
C SER A 132 -10.23 1.27 -8.86
N CYS A 133 -9.29 1.68 -8.03
CA CYS A 133 -8.17 2.53 -8.46
C CYS A 133 -6.85 1.79 -8.34
N LYS A 134 -5.94 2.06 -9.27
CA LYS A 134 -4.57 1.53 -9.27
C LYS A 134 -3.58 2.62 -9.62
N TRP A 135 -2.36 2.49 -9.12
CA TRP A 135 -1.25 3.39 -9.40
C TRP A 135 0.05 2.62 -9.50
N SER A 136 1.10 3.29 -9.97
CA SER A 136 2.47 2.84 -9.87
C SER A 136 3.21 3.67 -8.82
N PRO A 137 4.11 3.07 -8.02
CA PRO A 137 5.00 3.84 -7.18
C PRO A 137 5.92 4.72 -8.05
N GLY A 138 6.40 5.84 -7.51
CA GLY A 138 7.37 6.69 -8.19
C GLY A 138 8.74 6.01 -8.33
N GLY A 139 9.50 6.41 -9.35
CA GLY A 139 10.85 5.92 -9.59
C GLY A 139 10.94 4.39 -9.72
N ARG A 140 11.87 3.77 -9.00
CA ARG A 140 12.00 2.30 -8.92
C ARG A 140 11.02 1.64 -7.95
N GLY A 141 10.28 2.43 -7.17
CA GLY A 141 9.32 1.98 -6.16
C GLY A 141 9.89 1.31 -4.91
N GLU A 142 11.18 1.01 -4.87
CA GLU A 142 11.89 0.54 -3.68
C GLU A 142 12.54 1.71 -2.95
N THR A 143 12.26 1.85 -1.66
CA THR A 143 12.81 2.88 -0.78
C THR A 143 13.70 2.30 0.31
N HIS A 144 13.85 0.97 0.36
CA HIS A 144 14.57 0.19 1.38
C HIS A 144 13.97 0.26 2.79
N ILE A 145 12.98 1.13 3.02
CA ILE A 145 12.24 1.25 4.27
C ILE A 145 10.73 1.13 4.02
N ARG A 146 9.97 0.77 5.05
CA ARG A 146 8.52 0.62 4.91
C ARG A 146 7.88 1.94 4.47
N THR A 147 7.24 1.91 3.30
CA THR A 147 6.50 3.05 2.72
C THR A 147 5.02 2.70 2.64
N LYS A 148 4.18 3.56 3.23
CA LYS A 148 2.71 3.46 3.17
C LYS A 148 2.22 4.24 1.96
N TYR A 149 1.30 3.66 1.20
CA TYR A 149 0.56 4.33 0.15
C TYR A 149 -0.90 4.42 0.57
N SER A 150 -1.45 5.63 0.54
CA SER A 150 -2.82 5.92 0.95
C SER A 150 -3.56 6.60 -0.20
N LEU A 151 -4.57 5.92 -0.76
CA LEU A 151 -5.46 6.53 -1.74
C LEU A 151 -6.50 7.39 -1.03
N LYS A 152 -6.50 8.67 -1.34
CA LYS A 152 -7.37 9.68 -0.77
C LYS A 152 -8.34 10.18 -1.83
N TYR A 153 -9.57 10.46 -1.41
CA TYR A 153 -10.61 10.96 -2.29
C TYR A 153 -11.58 11.87 -1.56
N LYS A 154 -12.16 12.82 -2.29
CA LYS A 154 -13.28 13.65 -1.85
C LYS A 154 -14.11 14.05 -3.06
N LEU A 155 -15.34 14.43 -2.82
CA LEU A 155 -16.14 15.14 -3.82
C LEU A 155 -15.55 16.54 -4.01
N ARG A 156 -15.40 16.97 -5.27
CA ARG A 156 -14.65 18.17 -5.65
C ARG A 156 -15.16 19.45 -4.98
N TRP A 157 -16.48 19.61 -4.91
CA TRP A 157 -17.13 20.85 -4.48
C TRP A 157 -17.53 20.86 -3.01
N TYR A 158 -17.88 19.69 -2.46
CA TYR A 158 -18.38 19.54 -1.11
C TYR A 158 -18.01 18.15 -0.61
N GLY A 159 -17.34 18.02 0.51
CA GLY A 159 -17.01 16.71 1.03
C GLY A 159 -15.74 16.74 1.85
N ARG A 160 -15.69 15.84 2.83
CA ARG A 160 -14.47 15.61 3.61
C ARG A 160 -13.58 14.62 2.87
N GLU A 161 -12.28 14.81 3.02
CA GLU A 161 -11.27 13.83 2.62
C GLU A 161 -11.58 12.48 3.28
N LYS A 162 -11.52 11.43 2.46
CA LYS A 162 -11.62 10.04 2.89
C LYS A 162 -10.38 9.30 2.43
N GLU A 163 -9.90 8.40 3.26
CA GLU A 163 -8.89 7.41 2.88
C GLU A 163 -9.61 6.11 2.48
N CYS A 164 -9.16 5.48 1.41
CA CYS A 164 -9.63 4.16 1.03
C CYS A 164 -9.09 3.12 2.03
N GLU A 165 -9.90 2.12 2.40
CA GLU A 165 -9.54 1.15 3.44
C GLU A 165 -9.23 -0.25 2.87
N ASN A 166 -9.75 -0.58 1.69
CA ASN A 166 -9.61 -1.92 1.10
C ASN A 166 -8.46 -1.96 0.09
N TYR A 167 -7.23 -2.01 0.61
CA TYR A 167 -6.04 -2.20 -0.21
C TYR A 167 -5.87 -3.68 -0.57
N SER A 168 -5.53 -3.95 -1.82
CA SER A 168 -5.15 -5.30 -2.24
C SER A 168 -3.77 -5.65 -1.64
N THR A 169 -3.52 -6.93 -1.39
CA THR A 169 -2.25 -7.39 -0.82
C THR A 169 -1.33 -7.99 -1.90
N GLY A 170 -0.06 -8.24 -1.55
CA GLY A 170 0.89 -8.90 -2.43
C GLY A 170 1.20 -8.11 -3.70
N LYS A 171 1.06 -8.73 -4.87
CA LYS A 171 1.39 -8.12 -6.18
C LYS A 171 0.45 -6.97 -6.57
N GLN A 172 -0.72 -6.86 -5.95
CA GLN A 172 -1.69 -5.78 -6.21
C GLN A 172 -1.64 -4.67 -5.16
N ARG A 173 -0.59 -4.57 -4.32
CA ARG A 173 -0.49 -3.57 -3.24
C ARG A 173 -0.58 -2.08 -3.63
N TYR A 174 -0.62 -1.78 -4.92
CA TYR A 174 -0.79 -0.42 -5.46
C TYR A 174 -2.18 -0.25 -6.08
N SER A 175 -3.19 -0.89 -5.49
CA SER A 175 -4.59 -0.70 -5.81
C SER A 175 -5.44 -0.61 -4.55
N CYS A 176 -6.57 0.10 -4.67
CA CYS A 176 -7.56 0.21 -3.62
C CYS A 176 -8.99 0.13 -4.18
N TYR A 177 -9.89 -0.44 -3.39
CA TYR A 177 -11.28 -0.69 -3.76
C TYR A 177 -12.26 0.05 -2.85
N ILE A 178 -13.14 0.85 -3.45
CA ILE A 178 -14.21 1.58 -2.76
C ILE A 178 -15.54 0.90 -3.12
N PRO A 179 -16.17 0.16 -2.20
CA PRO A 179 -17.23 -0.79 -2.55
C PRO A 179 -18.61 -0.16 -2.80
N ARG A 180 -18.90 1.02 -2.25
CA ARG A 180 -20.26 1.62 -2.25
C ARG A 180 -20.26 3.06 -1.79
N ASN A 181 -21.45 3.67 -1.76
CA ASN A 181 -21.72 5.04 -1.28
C ASN A 181 -20.96 6.11 -2.07
N LEU A 182 -20.87 5.88 -3.38
CA LEU A 182 -20.33 6.83 -4.34
C LEU A 182 -21.46 7.71 -4.86
N ALA A 183 -21.19 9.00 -5.02
CA ALA A 183 -22.10 9.91 -5.67
C ALA A 183 -21.86 9.85 -7.18
N LEU A 184 -22.95 9.83 -7.94
CA LEU A 184 -22.92 9.97 -9.40
C LEU A 184 -23.21 11.44 -9.75
N PHE A 185 -22.84 11.85 -10.97
CA PHE A 185 -23.09 13.20 -11.48
C PHE A 185 -22.35 14.32 -10.72
N THR A 186 -21.37 13.96 -9.90
CA THR A 186 -20.52 14.90 -9.17
C THR A 186 -19.08 14.42 -9.24
N PRO A 187 -18.14 15.26 -9.72
CA PRO A 187 -16.76 14.85 -9.87
C PRO A 187 -16.08 14.65 -8.50
N TYR A 188 -15.29 13.59 -8.41
CA TYR A 188 -14.35 13.34 -7.34
C TYR A 188 -12.98 13.93 -7.66
N GLU A 189 -12.26 14.39 -6.64
CA GLU A 189 -10.81 14.56 -6.65
C GLU A 189 -10.18 13.35 -5.95
N ILE A 190 -9.26 12.67 -6.62
CA ILE A 190 -8.61 11.44 -6.15
C ILE A 190 -7.10 11.57 -6.30
N TRP A 191 -6.35 11.21 -5.26
CA TRP A 191 -4.88 11.21 -5.29
C TRP A 191 -4.32 10.12 -4.38
N VAL A 192 -3.03 9.84 -4.52
CA VAL A 192 -2.31 8.88 -3.67
C VAL A 192 -1.21 9.61 -2.93
N GLU A 193 -1.18 9.44 -1.61
CA GLU A 193 -0.12 9.91 -0.73
C GLU A 193 0.82 8.74 -0.41
N ALA A 194 2.12 8.93 -0.64
CA ALA A 194 3.17 7.98 -0.29
C ALA A 194 4.01 8.56 0.84
N THR A 195 4.07 7.86 1.97
CA THR A 195 4.71 8.34 3.19
C THR A 195 5.63 7.27 3.78
N ASN A 196 6.84 7.68 4.18
CA ASN A 196 7.73 6.90 5.03
C ASN A 196 8.40 7.81 6.06
N GLN A 197 9.31 7.26 6.87
CA GLN A 197 9.98 7.99 7.95
C GLN A 197 10.92 9.12 7.45
N LEU A 198 11.28 9.12 6.15
CA LEU A 198 12.15 10.12 5.53
C LEU A 198 11.37 11.21 4.78
N GLY A 199 10.05 11.06 4.59
CA GLY A 199 9.23 12.08 3.95
C GLY A 199 7.89 11.59 3.41
N SER A 200 7.17 12.51 2.79
CA SER A 200 5.89 12.27 2.14
C SER A 200 5.83 12.99 0.78
N THR A 201 5.11 12.40 -0.16
CA THR A 201 4.82 13.00 -1.46
C THR A 201 3.47 12.48 -1.99
N SER A 202 2.84 13.25 -2.88
CA SER A 202 1.51 12.95 -3.41
C SER A 202 1.52 12.93 -4.94
N SER A 203 0.70 12.05 -5.52
CA SER A 203 0.42 12.06 -6.95
C SER A 203 -0.24 13.36 -7.39
N ASP A 204 -0.35 13.56 -8.70
CA ASP A 204 -1.30 14.55 -9.21
C ASP A 204 -2.73 14.17 -8.83
N ILE A 205 -3.57 15.19 -8.69
CA ILE A 205 -5.00 15.01 -8.44
C ILE A 205 -5.66 14.60 -9.76
N THR A 206 -6.32 13.45 -9.74
CA THR A 206 -7.19 13.00 -10.83
C THR A 206 -8.62 13.39 -10.52
N THR A 207 -9.26 14.09 -11.46
CA THR A 207 -10.67 14.48 -11.35
C THR A 207 -11.51 13.61 -12.27
N LEU A 208 -12.53 12.93 -11.75
CA LEU A 208 -13.43 12.09 -12.54
C LEU A 208 -14.84 12.05 -11.97
N ASP A 209 -15.85 11.93 -12.82
CA ASP A 209 -17.14 11.35 -12.43
C ASP A 209 -17.05 9.82 -12.53
N ILE A 210 -17.77 9.11 -11.66
CA ILE A 210 -17.86 7.64 -11.73
C ILE A 210 -18.40 7.18 -13.09
N LEU A 211 -19.30 7.96 -13.69
CA LEU A 211 -19.89 7.68 -14.99
C LEU A 211 -18.89 7.76 -16.15
N ASP A 212 -17.81 8.54 -16.00
CA ASP A 212 -16.78 8.68 -17.04
C ASP A 212 -15.85 7.46 -17.10
N VAL A 213 -15.81 6.65 -16.04
CA VAL A 213 -14.92 5.51 -15.87
C VAL A 213 -15.66 4.19 -15.68
N VAL A 214 -16.94 4.16 -16.07
CA VAL A 214 -17.78 2.97 -15.92
C VAL A 214 -17.47 1.93 -16.99
N THR A 215 -17.34 0.69 -16.54
CA THR A 215 -17.42 -0.51 -17.37
C THR A 215 -18.66 -1.28 -16.93
N THR A 216 -19.65 -1.37 -17.83
CA THR A 216 -20.87 -2.13 -17.57
C THR A 216 -20.67 -3.61 -17.87
N ASP A 217 -21.44 -4.46 -17.21
CA ASP A 217 -21.55 -5.86 -17.60
C ASP A 217 -22.12 -6.00 -19.01
N PRO A 218 -21.78 -7.09 -19.73
CA PRO A 218 -22.33 -7.35 -21.06
C PRO A 218 -23.84 -7.61 -21.00
N PRO A 219 -24.58 -7.41 -22.12
CA PRO A 219 -25.99 -7.76 -22.22
C PRO A 219 -26.25 -9.22 -21.84
N ALA A 220 -27.32 -9.48 -21.10
CA ALA A 220 -27.71 -10.83 -20.70
C ALA A 220 -28.64 -11.46 -21.74
N ASN A 221 -28.70 -12.80 -21.77
CA ASN A 221 -29.68 -13.55 -22.56
C ASN A 221 -29.76 -13.14 -24.05
N VAL A 222 -28.60 -13.04 -24.72
CA VAL A 222 -28.56 -12.75 -26.15
C VAL A 222 -29.15 -13.93 -26.92
N GLN A 223 -30.24 -13.69 -27.64
CA GLN A 223 -30.97 -14.66 -28.45
C GLN A 223 -31.05 -14.18 -29.89
N VAL A 224 -30.91 -15.12 -30.82
CA VAL A 224 -31.01 -14.86 -32.25
C VAL A 224 -32.10 -15.77 -32.82
N SER A 225 -33.02 -15.21 -33.58
CA SER A 225 -34.10 -15.95 -34.26
C SER A 225 -34.29 -15.47 -35.69
N ARG A 226 -34.72 -16.36 -36.59
CA ARG A 226 -35.14 -15.97 -37.96
C ARG A 226 -36.42 -15.12 -37.92
N VAL A 227 -36.56 -14.25 -38.91
CA VAL A 227 -37.79 -13.46 -39.11
C VAL A 227 -38.71 -14.23 -40.05
N GLY A 228 -39.58 -15.08 -39.49
CA GLY A 228 -40.43 -15.98 -40.29
C GLY A 228 -39.59 -16.88 -41.20
N ASP A 229 -39.98 -16.96 -42.47
CA ASP A 229 -39.29 -17.74 -43.51
C ASP A 229 -38.28 -16.91 -44.32
N LEU A 230 -37.94 -15.69 -43.88
CA LEU A 230 -36.95 -14.84 -44.56
C LEU A 230 -35.52 -15.36 -44.32
N GLU A 231 -34.79 -15.63 -45.40
CA GLU A 231 -33.44 -16.21 -45.33
C GLU A 231 -32.33 -15.21 -44.97
N ASP A 232 -32.57 -13.91 -45.21
CA ASP A 232 -31.59 -12.83 -45.09
C ASP A 232 -31.79 -11.94 -43.84
N GLN A 233 -32.74 -12.29 -42.96
CA GLN A 233 -33.08 -11.49 -41.80
C GLN A 233 -33.03 -12.26 -40.48
N LEU A 234 -32.36 -11.65 -39.49
CA LEU A 234 -32.25 -12.15 -38.13
C LEU A 234 -32.76 -11.08 -37.14
N THR A 235 -33.52 -11.54 -36.15
CA THR A 235 -33.86 -10.74 -34.97
C THR A 235 -32.89 -11.10 -33.85
N VAL A 236 -32.31 -10.08 -33.22
CA VAL A 236 -31.48 -10.22 -32.02
C VAL A 236 -32.22 -9.62 -30.84
N ARG A 237 -32.34 -10.37 -29.75
CA ARG A 237 -32.93 -9.91 -28.48
C ARG A 237 -31.93 -10.09 -27.36
N TRP A 238 -31.91 -9.16 -26.42
CA TRP A 238 -31.09 -9.25 -25.22
C TRP A 238 -31.82 -8.59 -24.05
N ALA A 239 -31.39 -8.92 -22.85
CA ALA A 239 -31.80 -8.23 -21.63
C ALA A 239 -30.71 -7.22 -21.22
N SER A 240 -31.14 -6.07 -20.69
CA SER A 240 -30.23 -5.14 -20.02
C SER A 240 -29.55 -5.85 -18.84
N PRO A 241 -28.25 -5.59 -18.58
CA PRO A 241 -27.58 -6.14 -17.41
C PRO A 241 -28.38 -5.84 -16.13
N PRO A 242 -28.66 -6.85 -15.26
CA PRO A 242 -29.49 -6.65 -14.07
C PRO A 242 -28.98 -5.52 -13.16
N GLU A 243 -27.67 -5.33 -13.12
CA GLU A 243 -27.00 -4.31 -12.31
C GLU A 243 -27.33 -2.88 -12.73
N LEU A 244 -27.75 -2.66 -13.99
CA LEU A 244 -28.09 -1.33 -14.52
C LEU A 244 -29.55 -0.95 -14.31
N LYS A 245 -30.41 -1.84 -13.80
CA LYS A 245 -31.85 -1.57 -13.64
C LYS A 245 -32.16 -0.35 -12.77
N ASP A 246 -31.34 -0.11 -11.76
CA ASP A 246 -31.55 0.95 -10.77
C ASP A 246 -30.78 2.24 -11.08
N ILE A 247 -30.19 2.34 -12.28
CA ILE A 247 -29.29 3.43 -12.63
C ILE A 247 -29.96 4.38 -13.62
N LEU A 248 -29.77 5.68 -13.39
CA LEU A 248 -30.47 6.77 -14.08
C LEU A 248 -30.01 7.02 -15.53
N PHE A 249 -29.17 6.16 -16.12
CA PHE A 249 -28.68 6.33 -17.49
C PHE A 249 -29.05 5.14 -18.38
N GLN A 250 -29.30 5.42 -19.66
CA GLN A 250 -29.59 4.40 -20.66
C GLN A 250 -28.28 3.85 -21.25
N ALA A 251 -28.18 2.52 -21.32
CA ALA A 251 -27.08 1.87 -22.01
C ALA A 251 -27.22 2.04 -23.53
N LYS A 252 -26.11 2.30 -24.21
CA LYS A 252 -26.03 2.24 -25.67
C LYS A 252 -25.40 0.92 -26.07
N TYR A 253 -26.02 0.23 -27.03
CA TYR A 253 -25.55 -1.08 -27.47
C TYR A 253 -24.90 -1.00 -28.85
N GLN A 254 -23.90 -1.86 -29.05
CA GLN A 254 -23.28 -2.12 -30.34
C GLN A 254 -23.45 -3.60 -30.65
N ILE A 255 -24.14 -3.90 -31.74
CA ILE A 255 -24.27 -5.27 -32.25
C ILE A 255 -23.13 -5.51 -33.21
N ARG A 256 -22.41 -6.63 -33.02
CA ARG A 256 -21.39 -7.11 -33.96
C ARG A 256 -21.82 -8.48 -34.46
N TYR A 257 -21.82 -8.66 -35.78
CA TYR A 257 -22.15 -9.94 -36.41
C TYR A 257 -21.22 -10.23 -37.59
N ARG A 258 -21.05 -11.50 -37.92
CA ARG A 258 -20.23 -11.99 -39.03
C ARG A 258 -20.77 -13.33 -39.51
N LEU A 259 -20.39 -13.73 -40.72
CA LEU A 259 -20.52 -15.13 -41.14
C LEU A 259 -19.53 -15.98 -40.35
N GLU A 260 -19.88 -17.25 -40.09
CA GLU A 260 -19.09 -18.17 -39.27
C GLU A 260 -17.65 -18.32 -39.77
N ASP A 261 -17.47 -18.37 -41.10
CA ASP A 261 -16.17 -18.52 -41.76
C ASP A 261 -15.45 -17.20 -42.04
N SER A 262 -16.07 -16.05 -41.77
CA SER A 262 -15.46 -14.73 -42.00
C SER A 262 -14.71 -14.24 -40.77
N THR A 263 -13.56 -13.60 -40.95
CA THR A 263 -12.85 -12.88 -39.87
C THR A 263 -13.34 -11.44 -39.68
N GLU A 264 -14.12 -10.92 -40.61
CA GLU A 264 -14.56 -9.52 -40.62
C GLU A 264 -15.91 -9.35 -39.90
N TRP A 265 -15.94 -8.45 -38.91
CA TRP A 265 -17.15 -8.11 -38.16
C TRP A 265 -17.87 -6.92 -38.80
N LYS A 266 -19.15 -7.11 -39.09
CA LYS A 266 -20.08 -6.01 -39.37
C LYS A 266 -20.62 -5.44 -38.07
N VAL A 267 -20.87 -4.13 -38.05
CA VAL A 267 -21.25 -3.39 -36.85
C VAL A 267 -22.55 -2.62 -37.09
N VAL A 268 -23.47 -2.69 -36.13
CA VAL A 268 -24.67 -1.86 -36.06
C VAL A 268 -24.72 -1.18 -34.69
N GLN A 269 -24.96 0.13 -34.68
CA GLN A 269 -25.22 0.86 -33.44
C GLN A 269 -26.74 0.94 -33.21
N THR A 270 -27.19 0.67 -31.99
CA THR A 270 -28.60 0.87 -31.64
C THR A 270 -28.81 2.33 -31.27
N HIS A 271 -29.76 3.01 -31.91
CA HIS A 271 -30.25 4.31 -31.42
C HIS A 271 -31.00 4.11 -30.10
N GLU A 272 -31.10 5.16 -29.28
CA GLU A 272 -31.71 5.13 -27.94
C GLU A 272 -33.05 4.38 -27.96
N THR A 273 -33.08 3.22 -27.29
CA THR A 273 -34.32 2.49 -27.07
C THR A 273 -35.10 3.26 -26.02
N ASN A 274 -36.15 3.96 -26.44
CA ASN A 274 -37.13 4.51 -25.51
C ASN A 274 -37.70 3.37 -24.64
N PRO A 275 -37.89 3.60 -23.34
CA PRO A 275 -38.35 2.59 -22.39
C PRO A 275 -39.73 2.02 -22.74
#